data_AF-A0A1V5KSE2-F1
#
_entry.id   AF-A0A1V5KSE2-F1
#
_cell.length_a   1.000
_cell.length_b   1.000
_cell.length_c   1.000
_cell.angle_alpha   90.00
_cell.angle_beta   90.00
_cell.angle_gamma   90.00
#
_symmetry.space_group_name_H-M   'P 1'
#
loop_
_entity.id
_entity.type
_entity.pdbx_description
1 polymer ?
#
loop_
_entity_poly.entity_id
_entity_poly.type
_entity_poly.pdbx_seq_one_letter_code
_entity_poly.pdbx_strand_id
1 'polypeptide(L)'
;MPPGKSRAWQGLDVSVLHTLIIEKHLGICEELRAKAEHITYTREEEGALAAVDTGEYQLAFFLNPTRVEEVIQVAGNGEKMPQKSTFFYPKLITGLVVNQL
;
A
#
# COMPACT_ATOMS: atom_id res chain seq x y z
N MET A 1 -2.67 13.94 6.20
CA MET A 1 -1.78 13.78 5.04
C MET A 1 -0.42 14.40 5.37
N PRO A 2 0.69 13.74 5.02
CA PRO A 2 2.03 14.26 5.27
C PRO A 2 2.28 15.58 4.52
N PRO A 3 2.88 16.59 5.16
CA PRO A 3 3.22 17.84 4.49
C PRO A 3 4.26 17.59 3.39
N GLY A 4 4.14 18.32 2.27
CA GLY A 4 5.09 18.24 1.15
C GLY A 4 4.84 17.12 0.13
N LYS A 5 3.78 16.32 0.29
CA LYS A 5 3.36 15.33 -0.72
C LYS A 5 2.49 15.95 -1.81
N SER A 6 2.68 15.52 -3.05
CA SER A 6 1.89 15.99 -4.20
C SER A 6 0.43 15.55 -4.10
N ARG A 7 -0.45 16.20 -4.88
CA ARG A 7 -1.85 15.78 -4.98
C ARG A 7 -2.00 14.37 -5.56
N ALA A 8 -1.10 13.97 -6.46
CA ALA A 8 -1.07 12.61 -7.00
C ALA A 8 -0.81 11.59 -5.88
N TRP A 9 0.18 11.85 -5.03
CA TRP A 9 0.48 10.97 -3.89
C TRP A 9 -0.63 10.94 -2.84
N GLN A 10 -1.20 12.11 -2.52
CA GLN A 10 -2.30 12.25 -1.55
C GLN A 10 -3.60 11.62 -2.05
N GLY A 11 -3.78 11.52 -3.37
CA GLY A 11 -4.96 10.92 -3.99
C GLY A 11 -4.96 9.40 -4.06
N LEU A 12 -3.82 8.73 -3.80
CA LEU A 12 -3.76 7.28 -3.82
C LEU A 12 -4.63 6.68 -2.70
N ASP A 13 -5.48 5.72 -3.04
CA ASP A 13 -6.35 5.00 -2.09
C ASP A 13 -5.55 4.45 -0.88
N VAL A 14 -4.39 3.87 -1.15
CA VAL A 14 -3.49 3.37 -0.10
C VAL A 14 -2.96 4.48 0.81
N SER A 15 -2.63 5.66 0.28
CA SER A 15 -2.18 6.81 1.07
C SER A 15 -3.30 7.31 1.99
N VAL A 16 -4.52 7.35 1.47
CA VAL A 16 -5.72 7.73 2.23
C VAL A 16 -5.96 6.72 3.36
N LEU A 17 -6.00 5.42 3.05
CA LEU A 17 -6.17 4.36 4.06
C LEU A 17 -5.09 4.44 5.13
N HIS A 18 -3.83 4.56 4.70
CA HIS A 18 -2.68 4.55 5.60
C HIS A 18 -2.71 5.73 6.58
N THR A 19 -2.92 6.93 6.08
CA THR A 19 -2.73 8.15 6.88
C THR A 19 -3.99 8.56 7.64
N LEU A 20 -5.17 8.41 7.03
CA LEU A 20 -6.42 8.86 7.63
C LEU A 20 -7.04 7.78 8.50
N ILE A 21 -7.10 6.54 8.02
CA ILE A 21 -7.78 5.47 8.75
C ILE A 21 -6.84 4.82 9.73
N ILE A 22 -5.73 4.28 9.24
CA ILE A 22 -4.85 3.42 10.05
C ILE A 22 -4.05 4.23 11.08
N GLU A 23 -3.41 5.32 10.68
CA GLU A 23 -2.65 6.17 11.60
C GLU A 23 -3.57 7.05 12.44
N LYS A 24 -4.39 7.89 11.80
CA LYS A 24 -5.15 8.91 12.51
C LYS A 24 -6.34 8.37 13.31
N HIS A 25 -7.07 7.37 12.82
CA HIS A 25 -8.25 6.83 13.51
C HIS A 25 -7.97 5.57 14.33
N LEU A 26 -7.12 4.67 13.85
CA LEU A 26 -6.79 3.43 14.55
C LEU A 26 -5.52 3.54 15.41
N GLY A 27 -4.73 4.60 15.29
CA GLY A 27 -3.52 4.83 16.10
C GLY A 27 -2.37 3.88 15.77
N ILE A 28 -2.41 3.20 14.62
CA ILE A 28 -1.36 2.25 14.22
C ILE A 28 -0.30 3.03 13.43
N CYS A 29 0.70 3.54 14.15
CA CYS A 29 1.81 4.32 13.60
C CYS A 29 2.75 3.48 12.70
N GLU A 30 3.58 4.15 11.90
CA GLU A 30 4.49 3.52 10.94
C GLU A 30 5.38 2.42 11.58
N GLU A 31 5.84 2.61 12.82
CA GLU A 31 6.64 1.63 13.56
C GLU A 31 5.85 0.34 13.86
N LEU A 32 4.57 0.46 14.22
CA LEU A 32 3.71 -0.69 14.50
C LEU A 32 3.35 -1.45 13.22
N ARG A 33 3.24 -0.73 12.10
CA ARG A 33 2.99 -1.33 10.78
C ARG A 33 4.20 -2.09 10.27
N ALA A 34 5.40 -1.56 10.52
CA ALA A 34 6.66 -2.22 10.16
C ALA A 34 6.86 -3.55 10.90
N LYS A 35 6.32 -3.68 12.12
CA LYS A 35 6.35 -4.93 12.90
C LYS A 35 5.36 -6.00 12.42
N ALA A 36 4.41 -5.65 11.55
CA ALA A 36 3.38 -6.54 11.03
C ALA A 36 2.55 -7.28 12.11
N GLU A 37 2.53 -6.76 13.34
CA GLU A 37 1.80 -7.38 14.47
C GLU A 37 0.29 -7.08 14.42
N HIS A 38 -0.12 -6.00 13.76
CA HIS A 38 -1.51 -5.53 13.73
C HIS A 38 -2.14 -5.48 12.34
N ILE A 39 -1.34 -5.66 11.28
CA ILE A 39 -1.81 -5.54 9.89
C ILE A 39 -1.18 -6.63 9.05
N THR A 40 -2.02 -7.47 8.46
CA THR A 40 -1.65 -8.49 7.49
C THR A 40 -2.12 -8.07 6.09
N TYR A 41 -1.37 -8.47 5.07
CA TYR A 41 -1.68 -8.19 3.67
C TYR A 41 -1.90 -9.50 2.93
N THR A 42 -3.07 -9.65 2.32
CA THR A 42 -3.41 -10.80 1.47
C THR A 42 -3.88 -10.33 0.08
N ARG A 43 -3.81 -11.23 -0.89
CA ARG A 43 -4.37 -11.05 -2.24
C ARG A 43 -5.62 -11.88 -2.48
N GLU A 44 -5.97 -12.72 -1.51
CA GLU A 44 -7.12 -13.60 -1.57
C GLU A 44 -8.26 -12.94 -0.79
N GLU A 45 -9.34 -12.62 -1.50
CA GLU A 45 -10.47 -11.90 -0.94
C GLU A 45 -11.26 -12.80 0.03
N GLU A 46 -11.47 -14.05 -0.35
CA GLU A 46 -12.18 -15.05 0.44
C GLU A 46 -11.47 -15.31 1.78
N GLY A 47 -10.14 -15.37 1.76
CA GLY A 47 -9.34 -15.52 2.97
C GLY A 47 -9.46 -14.31 3.90
N ALA A 48 -9.50 -13.09 3.35
CA ALA A 48 -9.69 -11.87 4.15
C ALA A 48 -11.08 -11.82 4.80
N LEU A 49 -12.13 -12.20 4.06
CA LEU A 49 -13.49 -12.26 4.57
C LEU A 49 -13.62 -13.31 5.69
N ALA A 50 -13.13 -14.52 5.43
CA ALA A 50 -13.18 -15.60 6.42
C ALA A 50 -12.47 -15.21 7.72
N ALA A 51 -11.32 -14.53 7.64
CA ALA A 51 -10.58 -14.12 8.82
C ALA A 51 -11.31 -13.04 9.65
N VAL A 52 -12.17 -12.23 9.03
CA VAL A 52 -13.07 -11.31 9.75
C VAL A 52 -14.27 -12.07 10.34
N ASP A 53 -14.88 -12.96 9.56
CA ASP A 53 -16.06 -13.73 9.99
C ASP A 53 -15.76 -14.68 11.16
N THR A 54 -14.54 -15.22 11.24
CA THR A 54 -14.09 -16.05 12.36
C THR A 54 -13.61 -15.25 13.58
N GLY A 55 -13.47 -13.92 13.44
CA GLY A 55 -12.99 -13.03 14.49
C GLY A 55 -11.46 -13.02 14.68
N GLU A 56 -10.70 -13.61 13.75
CA GLU A 56 -9.23 -13.52 13.74
C GLU A 56 -8.77 -12.07 13.55
N TYR A 57 -9.46 -11.32 12.69
CA TYR A 57 -9.28 -9.88 12.50
C TYR A 57 -10.59 -9.13 12.71
N GLN A 58 -10.51 -7.85 13.11
CA GLN A 58 -11.70 -7.02 13.32
C GLN A 58 -12.20 -6.38 12.02
N LEU A 59 -11.32 -6.17 11.03
CA LEU A 59 -11.60 -5.39 9.83
C LEU A 59 -10.77 -5.93 8.66
N ALA A 60 -11.34 -5.89 7.45
CA ALA A 60 -10.64 -6.06 6.19
C ALA A 60 -10.86 -4.82 5.31
N PHE A 61 -9.80 -4.38 4.62
CA PHE A 61 -9.86 -3.26 3.68
C PHE A 61 -9.56 -3.74 2.26
N PHE A 62 -10.50 -3.51 1.36
CA PHE A 62 -10.34 -3.75 -0.08
C PHE A 62 -10.10 -2.42 -0.77
N LEU A 63 -9.05 -2.33 -1.57
CA LEU A 63 -8.63 -1.11 -2.26
C LEU A 63 -8.73 -1.31 -3.77
N ASN A 64 -9.00 -0.22 -4.49
CA ASN A 64 -8.86 -0.26 -5.94
C ASN A 64 -7.40 -0.50 -6.31
N PRO A 65 -7.14 -1.22 -7.42
CA PRO A 65 -5.78 -1.40 -7.89
C PRO A 65 -5.17 -0.06 -8.29
N THR A 66 -3.98 0.23 -7.77
CA THR A 66 -3.19 1.40 -8.19
C THR A 66 -2.91 1.33 -9.68
N ARG A 67 -3.33 2.35 -10.42
CA ARG A 67 -3.18 2.42 -11.88
C ARG A 67 -1.75 2.78 -12.26
N VAL A 68 -1.33 2.33 -13.44
CA VAL A 68 0.01 2.64 -13.96
C VAL A 68 0.21 4.15 -14.11
N GLU A 69 -0.83 4.88 -14.55
CA GLU A 69 -0.75 6.34 -14.69
C GLU A 69 -0.47 7.04 -13.35
N GLU A 70 -1.06 6.56 -12.25
CA GLU A 70 -0.84 7.10 -10.91
C GLU A 70 0.60 6.86 -10.45
N VAL A 71 1.15 5.67 -10.72
CA VAL A 71 2.56 5.35 -10.43
C VAL A 71 3.48 6.30 -11.20
N ILE A 72 3.22 6.52 -12.49
CA ILE A 72 4.01 7.43 -13.33
C ILE A 72 3.93 8.87 -12.81
N GLN A 73 2.74 9.34 -12.41
CA GLN A 73 2.56 10.69 -11.87
C GLN A 73 3.32 10.90 -10.56
N VAL A 74 3.25 9.94 -9.64
CA VAL A 74 3.98 9.99 -8.37
C VAL A 74 5.49 9.98 -8.60
N ALA A 75 5.98 9.10 -9.48
CA ALA A 75 7.39 9.06 -9.85
C ALA A 75 7.85 10.36 -10.56
N GLY A 76 7.01 10.94 -11.42
CA GLY A 76 7.26 12.21 -12.10
C GLY A 76 7.41 13.39 -11.14
N ASN A 77 6.82 13.31 -9.95
CA ASN A 77 7.00 14.28 -8.87
C ASN A 77 8.23 14.01 -7.99
N GLY A 78 9.06 13.01 -8.33
CA GLY A 78 10.22 12.60 -7.54
C GLY A 78 9.85 11.89 -6.23
N GLU A 79 8.61 11.42 -6.10
CA GLU A 79 8.10 10.80 -4.88
C GLU A 79 8.18 9.28 -4.94
N LYS A 80 8.31 8.66 -3.76
CA LYS A 80 8.22 7.21 -3.61
C LYS A 80 6.77 6.79 -3.37
N MET A 81 6.40 5.67 -3.96
CA MET A 81 5.12 5.01 -3.68
C MET A 81 5.03 4.60 -2.20
N PRO A 82 3.83 4.67 -1.58
CA PRO A 82 3.61 4.16 -0.23
C PRO A 82 3.98 2.67 -0.10
N GLN A 83 4.32 2.20 1.10
CA GLN A 83 4.60 0.78 1.29
C GLN A 83 3.38 -0.08 0.97
N LYS A 84 3.63 -1.23 0.32
CA LYS A 84 2.60 -2.23 -0.06
C LYS A 84 1.48 -1.66 -0.93
N SER A 85 1.76 -0.59 -1.70
CA SER A 85 0.81 0.09 -2.59
C SER A 85 0.60 -0.57 -3.95
N THR A 86 1.52 -1.44 -4.37
CA THR A 86 1.50 -2.05 -5.71
C THR A 86 1.81 -3.53 -5.64
N PHE A 87 1.06 -4.31 -6.41
CA PHE A 87 1.34 -5.72 -6.66
C PHE A 87 1.46 -5.94 -8.18
N PHE A 88 2.69 -6.04 -8.67
CA PHE A 88 2.95 -6.30 -10.08
C PHE A 88 2.87 -7.80 -10.38
N TYR A 89 2.03 -8.17 -11.34
CA TYR A 89 1.88 -9.55 -11.81
C TYR A 89 1.76 -9.63 -13.35
N PRO A 90 2.49 -10.56 -14.03
CA PRO A 90 3.57 -11.35 -13.46
C PRO A 90 4.69 -10.43 -12.95
N LYS A 91 5.42 -10.87 -11.92
CA LYS A 91 6.62 -10.16 -11.51
C LYS A 91 7.54 -10.05 -12.72
N LEU A 92 8.17 -8.89 -12.91
CA LEU A 92 9.09 -8.66 -14.02
C LEU A 92 10.09 -9.82 -14.09
N ILE A 93 10.04 -10.58 -15.19
CA ILE A 93 10.88 -11.76 -15.44
C ILE A 93 12.32 -11.32 -15.77
N THR A 94 12.51 -10.02 -16.03
CA THR A 94 13.78 -9.39 -16.39
C THR A 94 14.60 -9.05 -15.14
N GLY A 95 15.79 -9.66 -15.03
CA GLY A 95 16.78 -9.36 -13.99
C GLY A 95 17.60 -8.09 -14.24
N LEU A 96 18.45 -7.74 -13.27
CA LEU A 96 19.39 -6.63 -13.34
C LEU A 96 20.36 -6.81 -14.53
N VAL A 97 20.32 -5.90 -15.51
CA VAL A 97 21.43 -5.73 -16.45
C VAL A 97 22.28 -4.57 -15.93
N VAL A 98 23.37 -4.88 -15.25
CA VAL A 98 24.40 -3.89 -14.93
C VAL A 98 25.29 -3.76 -16.17
N ASN A 99 25.18 -2.65 -16.89
CA ASN A 99 26.18 -2.28 -17.88
C ASN A 99 27.37 -1.67 -17.14
N GLN A 100 28.46 -2.43 -16.99
CA GLN A 100 29.74 -1.89 -16.56
C GLN A 100 30.39 -1.22 -17.77
N LEU A 101 30.12 0.07 -17.97
CA LEU A 101 30.89 0.88 -18.92
C LEU A 101 32.37 0.90 -18.51
#